data_AF-A0A954IU11-F1
#
_entry.id   AF-A0A954IU11-F1
#
_cell.length_a   1.000
_cell.length_b   1.000
_cell.length_c   1.000
_cell.angle_alpha   90.00
_cell.angle_beta   90.00
_cell.angle_gamma   90.00
#
_symmetry.space_group_name_H-M   'P 1'
#
loop_
_entity.id
_entity.type
_entity.pdbx_description
1 polymer ?
#
loop_
_entity_poly.entity_id
_entity_poly.type
_entity_poly.pdbx_seq_one_letter_code
_entity_poly.pdbx_strand_id
1 'polypeptide(L)'
;MTIRTRLVLACCLLGHWGCGETPPKPLEPTAMPMRAERRAFYGAPPVIPHKLLGGKCVNCHNADGDKVLPGVGVAPANPHLKTPGMSEESRCLQCHIFQNEEPLFAESEFTPWVVHLKKQDSRQPPAIPHTSFMREDCNACHAGLASRPEIRCNHAERKRCQQCHISPSPFLENPSFISSAKPSEL
;
A
#
# COMPACT_ATOMS: atom_id res chain seq x y z
N MET A 1 48.06 -21.12 68.15
CA MET A 1 46.84 -20.34 67.88
C MET A 1 46.81 -19.96 66.41
N THR A 2 45.87 -20.55 65.70
CA THR A 2 45.64 -20.49 64.25
C THR A 2 44.77 -19.29 63.90
N ILE A 3 45.23 -18.40 63.03
CA ILE A 3 44.37 -17.40 62.36
C ILE A 3 44.59 -17.57 60.86
N ARG A 4 43.64 -18.25 60.20
CA ARG A 4 43.54 -18.35 58.75
C ARG A 4 42.73 -17.15 58.26
N THR A 5 43.40 -16.17 57.68
CA THR A 5 42.77 -15.02 57.03
C THR A 5 42.19 -15.48 55.69
N ARG A 6 40.86 -15.52 55.57
CA ARG A 6 40.18 -15.81 54.30
C ARG A 6 40.11 -14.52 53.46
N LEU A 7 40.81 -14.52 52.34
CA LEU A 7 40.67 -13.51 51.29
C LEU A 7 39.38 -13.79 50.52
N VAL A 8 38.38 -12.91 50.62
CA VAL A 8 37.15 -12.98 49.81
C VAL A 8 37.39 -12.15 48.56
N LEU A 9 37.59 -12.83 47.43
CA LEU A 9 37.69 -12.22 46.11
C LEU A 9 36.27 -11.90 45.63
N ALA A 10 35.87 -10.63 45.70
CA ALA A 10 34.60 -10.16 45.15
C ALA A 10 34.68 -10.12 43.62
N CYS A 11 34.03 -11.10 42.97
CA CYS A 11 33.89 -11.16 41.52
C CYS A 11 32.76 -10.21 41.09
N CYS A 12 33.10 -8.99 40.69
CA CYS A 12 32.16 -8.06 40.05
C CYS A 12 31.87 -8.52 38.62
N LEU A 13 30.90 -9.42 38.47
CA LEU A 13 30.26 -9.71 37.19
C LEU A 13 29.30 -8.55 36.86
N LEU A 14 29.80 -7.54 36.16
CA LEU A 14 28.96 -6.54 35.52
C LEU A 14 28.24 -7.19 34.34
N GLY A 15 27.08 -7.77 34.64
CA GLY A 15 26.09 -8.18 33.65
C GLY A 15 25.70 -6.96 32.82
N HIS A 16 26.16 -6.94 31.57
CA HIS A 16 25.60 -6.09 30.54
C HIS A 16 24.17 -6.55 30.32
N TRP A 17 23.20 -5.89 30.96
CA TRP A 17 21.84 -5.89 30.48
C TRP A 17 21.86 -5.19 29.12
N GLY A 18 22.03 -5.99 28.07
CA GLY A 18 21.65 -5.57 26.73
C GLY A 18 20.18 -5.15 26.79
N CYS A 19 19.92 -3.88 26.49
CA CYS A 19 18.60 -3.45 26.08
C CYS A 19 18.16 -4.39 24.96
N GLY A 20 17.25 -5.30 25.28
CA GLY A 20 16.55 -6.09 24.28
C GLY A 20 15.77 -5.11 23.43
N GLU A 21 16.29 -4.80 22.24
CA GLU A 21 15.51 -4.19 21.19
C GLU A 21 14.32 -5.11 20.95
N THR A 22 13.13 -4.67 21.37
CA THR A 22 11.89 -5.33 20.99
C THR A 22 11.91 -5.53 19.49
N PRO A 23 11.71 -6.76 18.98
CA PRO A 23 11.73 -7.01 17.55
C PRO A 23 10.73 -6.05 16.89
N PRO A 24 11.09 -5.41 15.77
CA PRO A 24 10.21 -4.48 15.11
C PRO A 24 8.88 -5.21 14.83
N LYS A 25 7.77 -4.59 15.26
CA LYS A 25 6.43 -5.10 14.98
C LYS A 25 6.35 -5.40 13.48
N PRO A 26 5.79 -6.55 13.06
CA PRO A 26 5.57 -6.84 11.65
C PRO A 26 4.93 -5.63 10.97
N LEU A 27 5.50 -5.23 9.85
CA LEU A 27 4.99 -4.08 9.10
C LEU A 27 3.66 -4.47 8.49
N GLU A 28 2.58 -3.95 9.06
CA GLU A 28 1.23 -4.18 8.57
C GLU A 28 1.03 -3.40 7.26
N PRO A 29 0.59 -4.05 6.17
CA PRO A 29 0.20 -3.36 4.95
C PRO A 29 -0.91 -2.34 5.22
N THR A 30 -0.91 -1.22 4.48
CA THR A 30 -1.96 -0.20 4.64
C THR A 30 -3.35 -0.77 4.32
N ALA A 31 -4.25 -0.77 5.31
CA ALA A 31 -5.61 -1.31 5.21
C ALA A 31 -6.49 -0.56 4.20
N MET A 32 -7.69 -1.08 3.88
CA MET A 32 -8.64 -0.46 2.92
C MET A 32 -9.01 0.97 3.31
N PRO A 33 -9.41 1.22 4.58
CA PRO A 33 -9.81 2.56 5.01
C PRO A 33 -8.69 3.59 4.86
N MET A 34 -7.49 3.28 5.34
CA MET A 34 -6.33 4.18 5.24
C MET A 34 -5.91 4.50 3.79
N ARG A 35 -6.15 3.58 2.85
CA ARG A 35 -5.92 3.84 1.42
C ARG A 35 -6.99 4.77 0.84
N ALA A 36 -8.24 4.63 1.30
CA ALA A 36 -9.35 5.47 0.87
C ALA A 36 -9.15 6.91 1.34
N GLU A 37 -8.68 7.13 2.58
CA GLU A 37 -8.35 8.46 3.12
C GLU A 37 -7.33 9.22 2.27
N ARG A 38 -6.43 8.52 1.59
CA ARG A 38 -5.40 9.15 0.73
C ARG A 38 -5.88 9.45 -0.68
N ARG A 39 -7.15 9.22 -1.01
CA ARG A 39 -7.70 9.38 -2.38
C ARG A 39 -9.00 10.15 -2.32
N ALA A 40 -9.20 11.07 -3.28
CA ALA A 40 -10.46 11.78 -3.40
C ALA A 40 -11.63 10.82 -3.71
N PHE A 41 -11.42 9.83 -4.60
CA PHE A 41 -12.43 8.84 -4.98
C PHE A 41 -11.77 7.51 -5.37
N TYR A 42 -12.56 6.45 -5.61
CA TYR A 42 -12.03 5.16 -6.01
C TYR A 42 -11.29 5.27 -7.36
N GLY A 43 -9.99 4.96 -7.36
CA GLY A 43 -9.15 5.04 -8.54
C GLY A 43 -8.32 6.32 -8.65
N ALA A 44 -8.70 7.41 -7.98
CA ALA A 44 -7.97 8.68 -7.97
C ALA A 44 -6.52 8.49 -7.50
N PRO A 45 -5.51 9.14 -8.11
CA PRO A 45 -4.13 9.11 -7.60
C PRO A 45 -4.07 9.43 -6.10
N PRO A 46 -3.31 8.68 -5.29
CA PRO A 46 -3.16 8.95 -3.88
C PRO A 46 -2.26 10.17 -3.63
N VAL A 47 -2.58 10.94 -2.59
CA VAL A 47 -1.65 11.90 -2.00
C VAL A 47 -0.43 11.19 -1.40
N ILE A 48 0.70 11.88 -1.35
CA ILE A 48 1.95 11.37 -0.79
C ILE A 48 1.91 11.54 0.74
N PRO A 49 1.89 10.45 1.53
CA PRO A 49 1.67 10.50 2.98
C PRO A 49 2.97 10.65 3.79
N HIS A 50 4.07 11.04 3.15
CA HIS A 50 5.38 11.22 3.78
C HIS A 50 6.00 12.52 3.29
N LYS A 51 6.95 13.05 4.06
CA LYS A 51 7.74 14.23 3.67
C LYS A 51 8.60 13.92 2.44
N LEU A 52 9.13 14.95 1.79
CA LEU A 52 10.09 14.76 0.71
C LEU A 52 11.32 13.99 1.24
N LEU A 53 11.51 12.77 0.73
CA LEU A 53 12.69 11.95 0.97
C LEU A 53 13.58 12.12 -0.27
N GLY A 54 14.84 12.51 -0.08
CA GLY A 54 15.75 12.79 -1.20
C GLY A 54 15.88 11.61 -2.18
N GLY A 55 16.13 11.93 -3.46
CA GLY A 55 16.30 10.93 -4.52
C GLY A 55 15.09 10.79 -5.44
N LYS A 56 15.09 9.77 -6.31
CA LYS A 56 14.00 9.49 -7.24
C LYS A 56 12.92 8.65 -6.54
N CYS A 57 11.64 8.92 -6.84
CA CYS A 57 10.50 8.17 -6.28
C CYS A 57 10.66 6.65 -6.46
N VAL A 58 11.13 6.23 -7.64
CA VAL A 58 11.32 4.82 -8.03
C VAL A 58 12.40 4.08 -7.23
N ASN A 59 13.26 4.79 -6.49
CA ASN A 59 14.22 4.14 -5.60
C ASN A 59 13.53 3.39 -4.45
N CYS A 60 12.35 3.88 -4.04
CA CYS A 60 11.52 3.26 -3.01
C CYS A 60 10.27 2.61 -3.61
N HIS A 61 9.62 3.28 -4.56
CA HIS A 61 8.44 2.79 -5.28
C HIS A 61 8.86 1.98 -6.51
N ASN A 62 9.40 0.79 -6.28
CA ASN A 62 9.85 -0.11 -7.34
C ASN A 62 8.74 -1.07 -7.81
N ALA A 63 9.08 -2.04 -8.66
CA ALA A 63 8.14 -3.03 -9.19
C ALA A 63 7.51 -3.90 -8.10
N ASP A 64 8.28 -4.21 -7.05
CA ASP A 64 7.95 -5.26 -6.09
C ASP A 64 7.27 -4.72 -4.81
N GLY A 65 7.41 -3.43 -4.53
CA GLY A 65 6.86 -2.81 -3.32
C GLY A 65 7.46 -3.42 -2.05
N ASP A 66 8.77 -3.68 -2.10
CA ASP A 66 9.53 -4.40 -1.06
C ASP A 66 10.34 -3.46 -0.16
N LYS A 67 10.37 -2.15 -0.47
CA LYS A 67 11.19 -1.19 0.27
C LYS A 67 10.54 -0.82 1.58
N VAL A 68 11.23 -1.17 2.66
CA VAL A 68 10.90 -0.80 4.03
C VAL A 68 11.75 0.39 4.45
N LEU A 69 11.11 1.47 4.87
CA LEU A 69 11.78 2.66 5.37
C LEU A 69 11.47 2.84 6.86
N PRO A 70 12.49 2.87 7.75
CA PRO A 70 12.29 3.12 9.18
C PRO A 70 11.52 4.42 9.43
N GLY A 71 10.49 4.36 10.27
CA GLY A 71 9.64 5.51 10.61
C GLY A 71 8.69 5.98 9.50
N VAL A 72 8.70 5.36 8.31
CA VAL A 72 7.79 5.67 7.20
C VAL A 72 6.88 4.49 6.86
N GLY A 73 7.44 3.27 6.79
CA GLY A 73 6.70 2.04 6.49
C GLY A 73 7.13 1.39 5.17
N VAL A 74 6.24 0.59 4.58
CA VAL A 74 6.48 -0.12 3.31
C VAL A 74 6.05 0.76 2.14
N ALA A 75 6.96 1.02 1.20
CA ALA A 75 6.64 1.74 -0.02
C ALA A 75 5.78 0.86 -0.95
N PRO A 76 4.61 1.36 -1.42
CA PRO A 76 3.83 0.63 -2.42
C PRO A 76 4.59 0.47 -3.73
N ALA A 77 4.40 -0.67 -4.37
CA ALA A 77 4.90 -0.94 -5.71
C ALA A 77 4.32 0.06 -6.72
N ASN A 78 5.08 0.35 -7.77
CA ASN A 78 4.69 1.26 -8.83
C ASN A 78 3.81 0.56 -9.88
N PRO A 79 2.49 0.85 -9.95
CA PRO A 79 1.59 0.22 -10.92
C PRO A 79 1.82 0.71 -12.36
N HIS A 80 2.54 1.83 -12.53
CA HIS A 80 2.79 2.48 -13.81
C HIS A 80 4.11 2.04 -14.46
N LEU A 81 4.80 1.03 -13.90
CA LEU A 81 6.14 0.65 -14.38
C LEU A 81 6.15 0.29 -15.88
N LYS A 82 5.03 -0.26 -16.35
CA LYS A 82 4.82 -0.69 -17.73
C LYS A 82 4.08 0.35 -18.59
N THR A 83 3.73 1.50 -18.02
CA THR A 83 3.03 2.57 -18.74
C THR A 83 4.05 3.46 -19.44
N PRO A 84 4.04 3.52 -20.79
CA PRO A 84 5.02 4.32 -21.55
C PRO A 84 5.01 5.80 -21.14
N GLY A 85 6.19 6.40 -20.99
CA GLY A 85 6.36 7.83 -20.66
C GLY A 85 6.07 8.21 -19.19
N MET A 86 5.55 7.30 -18.36
CA MET A 86 5.25 7.60 -16.95
C MET A 86 6.43 7.30 -16.01
N SER A 87 6.86 6.03 -15.97
CA SER A 87 7.82 5.56 -14.95
C SER A 87 9.28 5.86 -15.29
N GLU A 88 9.65 5.78 -16.56
CA GLU A 88 11.01 6.10 -17.02
C GLU A 88 11.35 7.58 -16.81
N GLU A 89 10.34 8.45 -16.92
CA GLU A 89 10.50 9.91 -16.83
C GLU A 89 10.28 10.46 -15.41
N SER A 90 9.92 9.61 -14.44
CA SER A 90 9.69 10.01 -13.04
C SER A 90 8.71 11.19 -12.88
N ARG A 91 7.68 11.27 -13.74
CA ARG A 91 6.66 12.35 -13.76
C ARG A 91 5.60 12.21 -12.66
N CYS A 92 5.95 11.62 -11.53
CA CYS A 92 5.03 11.22 -10.47
C CYS A 92 4.22 12.41 -9.91
N LEU A 93 4.87 13.57 -9.79
CA LEU A 93 4.29 14.79 -9.20
C LEU A 93 3.23 15.47 -10.07
N GLN A 94 3.01 14.98 -11.30
CA GLN A 94 1.89 15.46 -12.13
C GLN A 94 0.54 14.97 -11.59
N CYS A 95 0.53 13.83 -10.89
CA CYS A 95 -0.69 13.21 -10.37
C CYS A 95 -0.64 13.01 -8.85
N HIS A 96 0.53 12.74 -8.29
CA HIS A 96 0.73 12.50 -6.87
C HIS A 96 1.27 13.75 -6.20
N ILE A 97 0.49 14.33 -5.30
CA ILE A 97 0.84 15.57 -4.62
C ILE A 97 1.09 15.32 -3.13
N PHE A 98 1.97 16.14 -2.54
CA PHE A 98 2.12 16.20 -1.09
C PHE A 98 0.92 16.91 -0.48
N GLN A 99 0.45 16.40 0.66
CA GLN A 99 -0.48 17.14 1.50
C GLN A 99 0.35 18.02 2.44
N ASN A 100 0.21 19.34 2.29
CA ASN A 100 1.05 20.31 2.99
C ASN A 100 0.36 20.93 4.21
N GLU A 101 -0.97 20.90 4.28
CA GLU A 101 -1.75 21.60 5.30
C GLU A 101 -2.99 20.81 5.75
N GLU A 102 -3.30 20.95 7.04
CA GLU A 102 -4.60 20.68 7.66
C GLU A 102 -4.86 21.80 8.67
N PRO A 103 -6.08 22.38 8.77
CA PRO A 103 -7.35 21.95 8.17
C PRO A 103 -7.59 22.46 6.73
N LEU A 104 -8.75 22.12 6.15
CA LEU A 104 -9.22 22.64 4.86
C LEU A 104 -9.39 24.17 4.92
N PHE A 105 -9.08 24.86 3.81
CA PHE A 105 -9.37 26.30 3.66
C PHE A 105 -10.87 26.60 3.66
N ALA A 106 -11.66 25.73 3.02
CA ALA A 106 -13.11 25.77 2.98
C ALA A 106 -13.66 24.34 2.87
N GLU A 107 -14.88 24.13 3.36
CA GLU A 107 -15.57 22.85 3.21
C GLU A 107 -15.85 22.55 1.72
N SER A 108 -15.91 21.27 1.39
CA SER A 108 -16.19 20.78 0.04
C SER A 108 -17.45 19.92 0.04
N GLU A 109 -18.39 20.21 -0.84
CA GLU A 109 -19.58 19.38 -1.07
C GLU A 109 -19.29 18.18 -2.00
N PHE A 110 -18.02 17.95 -2.34
CA PHE A 110 -17.63 16.85 -3.20
C PHE A 110 -18.02 15.50 -2.59
N THR A 111 -18.83 14.74 -3.34
CA THR A 111 -19.20 13.37 -2.98
C THR A 111 -18.50 12.40 -3.92
N PRO A 112 -17.64 11.50 -3.43
CA PRO A 112 -16.94 10.55 -4.30
C PRO A 112 -17.87 9.51 -4.88
N TRP A 113 -17.56 9.07 -6.09
CA TRP A 113 -18.19 7.91 -6.69
C TRP A 113 -17.78 6.64 -5.95
N VAL A 114 -18.77 5.83 -5.58
CA VAL A 114 -18.57 4.55 -4.91
C VAL A 114 -18.65 3.43 -5.94
N VAL A 115 -17.62 2.59 -6.02
CA VAL A 115 -17.62 1.40 -6.86
C VAL A 115 -18.24 0.24 -6.08
N HIS A 116 -19.38 -0.24 -6.56
CA HIS A 116 -20.04 -1.41 -6.01
C HIS A 116 -19.45 -2.68 -6.65
N LEU A 117 -18.64 -3.39 -5.87
CA LEU A 117 -18.11 -4.68 -6.30
C LEU A 117 -19.23 -5.73 -6.20
N LYS A 118 -19.66 -6.26 -7.35
CA LYS A 118 -20.61 -7.37 -7.37
C LYS A 118 -19.94 -8.62 -6.79
N LYS A 119 -20.61 -9.29 -5.85
CA LYS A 119 -20.17 -10.58 -5.33
C LYS A 119 -20.11 -11.58 -6.50
N GLN A 120 -18.94 -12.16 -6.72
CA GLN A 120 -18.72 -13.11 -7.79
C GLN A 120 -18.77 -14.56 -7.28
N ASP A 121 -19.18 -15.50 -8.14
CA ASP A 121 -19.08 -16.94 -7.88
C ASP A 121 -17.62 -17.31 -7.63
N SER A 122 -17.34 -17.98 -6.51
CA SER A 122 -15.99 -18.38 -6.10
C SER A 122 -15.33 -19.38 -7.05
N ARG A 123 -16.10 -20.02 -7.94
CA ARG A 123 -15.59 -20.94 -8.96
C ARG A 123 -15.05 -20.25 -10.21
N GLN A 124 -15.28 -18.94 -10.37
CA GLN A 124 -14.84 -18.17 -11.53
C GLN A 124 -13.73 -17.18 -11.14
N PRO A 125 -12.70 -16.97 -11.98
CA PRO A 125 -11.70 -15.94 -11.72
C PRO A 125 -12.35 -14.56 -11.58
N PRO A 126 -12.07 -13.79 -10.52
CA PRO A 126 -12.69 -12.47 -10.32
C PRO A 126 -12.48 -11.55 -11.52
N ALA A 127 -13.54 -10.85 -11.94
CA ALA A 127 -13.44 -9.77 -12.91
C ALA A 127 -12.59 -8.62 -12.35
N ILE A 128 -11.88 -7.90 -13.21
CA ILE A 128 -11.11 -6.73 -12.80
C ILE A 128 -12.09 -5.57 -12.60
N PRO A 129 -12.30 -5.04 -11.38
CA PRO A 129 -13.38 -4.09 -11.13
C PRO A 129 -13.02 -2.64 -11.49
N HIS A 130 -11.92 -2.42 -12.19
CA HIS A 130 -11.38 -1.10 -12.50
C HIS A 130 -10.70 -1.08 -13.87
N THR A 131 -10.45 0.12 -14.38
CA THR A 131 -9.67 0.32 -15.60
C THR A 131 -8.25 -0.23 -15.40
N SER A 132 -7.68 -0.85 -16.45
CA SER A 132 -6.29 -1.31 -16.42
C SER A 132 -5.29 -0.22 -16.81
N PHE A 133 -5.74 0.84 -17.48
CA PHE A 133 -4.89 1.99 -17.78
C PHE A 133 -4.31 2.58 -16.49
N MET A 134 -3.00 2.85 -16.47
CA MET A 134 -2.23 3.27 -15.29
C MET A 134 -2.21 2.23 -14.15
N ARG A 135 -2.60 0.98 -14.43
CA ARG A 135 -2.66 -0.16 -13.50
C ARG A 135 -2.30 -1.47 -14.21
N GLU A 136 -1.46 -1.38 -15.23
CA GLU A 136 -1.14 -2.50 -16.10
C GLU A 136 -0.28 -3.55 -15.37
N ASP A 137 0.46 -3.14 -14.34
CA ASP A 137 1.17 -4.07 -13.47
C ASP A 137 0.29 -4.56 -12.31
N CYS A 138 -0.49 -5.62 -12.57
CA CYS A 138 -1.43 -6.20 -11.61
C CYS A 138 -0.76 -6.56 -10.26
N ASN A 139 0.49 -7.04 -10.33
CA ASN A 139 1.25 -7.44 -9.16
C ASN A 139 1.58 -6.28 -8.22
N ALA A 140 1.58 -5.03 -8.69
CA ALA A 140 1.83 -3.87 -7.85
C ALA A 140 0.80 -3.71 -6.71
N CYS A 141 -0.41 -4.27 -6.87
CA CYS A 141 -1.44 -4.28 -5.82
C CYS A 141 -1.71 -5.69 -5.28
N HIS A 142 -1.54 -6.71 -6.11
CA HIS A 142 -1.96 -8.09 -5.82
C HIS A 142 -0.82 -9.02 -5.37
N ALA A 143 0.43 -8.56 -5.37
CA ALA A 143 1.58 -9.35 -4.96
C ALA A 143 2.62 -8.52 -4.18
N GLY A 144 3.57 -9.21 -3.55
CA GLY A 144 4.64 -8.56 -2.80
C GLY A 144 4.23 -8.10 -1.40
N LEU A 145 5.21 -7.52 -0.68
CA LEU A 145 5.06 -7.14 0.71
C LEU A 145 4.03 -6.02 0.90
N ALA A 146 4.06 -5.01 0.02
CA ALA A 146 3.09 -3.92 0.03
C ALA A 146 1.68 -4.32 -0.43
N SER A 147 1.49 -5.52 -1.02
CA SER A 147 0.15 -5.99 -1.37
C SER A 147 -0.69 -6.19 -0.13
N ARG A 148 -1.94 -5.77 -0.24
CA ARG A 148 -2.87 -5.79 0.87
C ARG A 148 -3.45 -7.19 1.03
N PRO A 149 -3.60 -7.69 2.27
CA PRO A 149 -4.09 -9.04 2.51
C PRO A 149 -5.45 -9.33 1.86
N GLU A 150 -6.35 -8.36 1.80
CA GLU A 150 -7.74 -8.56 1.34
C GLU A 150 -7.85 -8.78 -0.18
N ILE A 151 -6.86 -8.32 -0.95
CA ILE A 151 -6.84 -8.47 -2.41
C ILE A 151 -5.63 -9.26 -2.91
N ARG A 152 -4.82 -9.82 -2.01
CA ARG A 152 -3.59 -10.51 -2.40
C ARG A 152 -3.92 -11.74 -3.24
N CYS A 153 -3.28 -11.83 -4.40
CA CYS A 153 -3.41 -12.97 -5.28
C CYS A 153 -2.70 -14.19 -4.69
N ASN A 154 -3.37 -15.33 -4.65
CA ASN A 154 -2.79 -16.59 -4.19
C ASN A 154 -1.97 -17.33 -5.26
N HIS A 155 -1.97 -16.82 -6.50
CA HIS A 155 -1.28 -17.39 -7.65
C HIS A 155 -0.54 -16.32 -8.48
N ALA A 156 0.21 -15.44 -7.79
CA ALA A 156 0.93 -14.31 -8.40
C ALA A 156 2.10 -14.72 -9.32
N GLU A 157 2.48 -16.00 -9.33
CA GLU A 157 3.40 -16.59 -10.29
C GLU A 157 2.84 -16.55 -11.72
N ARG A 158 1.52 -16.50 -11.90
CA ARG A 158 0.85 -16.41 -13.20
C ARG A 158 0.88 -14.97 -13.73
N LYS A 159 1.80 -14.69 -14.66
CA LYS A 159 2.06 -13.31 -15.13
C LYS A 159 1.03 -12.74 -16.12
N ARG A 160 0.18 -13.57 -16.73
CA ARG A 160 -0.85 -13.14 -17.71
C ARG A 160 -2.23 -13.03 -17.06
N CYS A 161 -2.41 -12.13 -16.09
CA CYS A 161 -3.64 -12.03 -15.30
C CYS A 161 -4.90 -11.86 -16.16
N GLN A 162 -4.83 -11.02 -17.20
CA GLN A 162 -5.93 -10.73 -18.12
C GLN A 162 -6.34 -11.92 -19.02
N GLN A 163 -5.58 -13.01 -19.01
CA GLN A 163 -6.00 -14.25 -19.69
C GLN A 163 -7.24 -14.86 -19.03
N CYS A 164 -7.39 -14.69 -17.70
CA CYS A 164 -8.50 -15.25 -16.93
C CYS A 164 -9.34 -14.16 -16.24
N HIS A 165 -8.72 -13.07 -15.82
CA HIS A 165 -9.38 -11.94 -15.15
C HIS A 165 -9.78 -10.90 -16.19
N ILE A 166 -11.04 -10.94 -16.61
CA ILE A 166 -11.56 -10.06 -17.65
C ILE A 166 -11.92 -8.71 -17.03
N SER A 167 -11.47 -7.62 -17.63
CA SER A 167 -12.00 -6.29 -17.33
C SER A 167 -13.39 -6.14 -17.97
N PRO A 168 -14.37 -5.54 -17.29
CA PRO A 168 -15.60 -5.14 -17.95
C PRO A 168 -15.23 -4.24 -19.13
N SER A 169 -15.86 -4.48 -20.29
CA SER A 169 -15.62 -3.70 -21.51
C SER A 169 -15.83 -2.21 -21.23
N PRO A 170 -15.03 -1.30 -21.80
CA PRO A 170 -15.29 0.14 -21.73
C PRO A 170 -16.64 0.52 -22.37
N PHE A 171 -17.21 -0.35 -23.22
CA PHE A 171 -18.55 -0.19 -23.80
C PHE A 171 -19.65 -0.92 -23.00
N LEU A 172 -19.27 -1.65 -21.94
CA LEU A 172 -20.15 -2.20 -20.92
C LEU A 172 -20.01 -1.38 -19.63
N GLU A 173 -19.88 -0.06 -19.75
CA GLU A 173 -20.40 0.87 -18.75
C GLU A 173 -21.93 0.74 -18.73
N ASN A 174 -22.41 -0.42 -18.28
CA ASN A 174 -23.83 -0.59 -18.04
C ASN A 174 -24.12 0.29 -16.82
N PRO A 175 -25.01 1.29 -16.91
CA PRO A 175 -25.35 2.15 -15.77
C PRO A 175 -25.84 1.35 -14.56
N SER A 176 -26.27 0.10 -14.77
CA SER A 176 -26.63 -0.84 -13.70
C SER A 176 -25.46 -1.31 -12.81
N PHE A 177 -24.20 -1.09 -13.19
CA PHE A 177 -23.03 -1.24 -12.29
C PHE A 177 -22.61 0.08 -11.64
N ILE A 178 -23.25 1.18 -12.05
CA ILE A 178 -22.96 2.57 -11.67
C ILE A 178 -24.22 3.13 -11.00
N SER A 179 -24.53 2.62 -9.81
CA SER A 179 -25.55 3.25 -8.97
C SER A 179 -24.92 4.36 -8.15
N SER A 180 -25.29 5.60 -8.45
CA SER A 180 -25.05 6.80 -7.64
C SER A 180 -25.96 6.83 -6.40
N ALA A 181 -26.09 5.71 -5.67
CA ALA A 181 -26.91 5.70 -4.46
C ALA A 181 -26.28 6.61 -3.41
N LYS A 182 -27.09 7.52 -2.86
CA LYS A 182 -26.68 8.37 -1.75
C LYS A 182 -26.47 7.50 -0.50
N PRO A 183 -25.56 7.87 0.41
CA PRO A 183 -25.32 7.14 1.66
C PRO A 183 -26.58 6.92 2.53
N SER A 184 -27.64 7.71 2.29
CA SER A 184 -28.90 7.69 3.05
C SER A 184 -29.90 6.61 2.62
N GLU A 185 -29.60 5.77 1.63
CA GLU A 185 -30.50 4.71 1.16
C GLU A 185 -30.01 3.29 1.53
N LEU A 186 -29.23 3.19 2.62
CA LEU A 186 -28.79 1.93 3.25
C LEU A 186 -29.23 1.86 4.70
#